data_AF-A0A836CGT2-F1
#
_entry.id   AF-A0A836CGT2-F1
#
_cell.length_a   1.000
_cell.length_b   1.000
_cell.length_c   1.000
_cell.angle_alpha   90.00
_cell.angle_beta   90.00
_cell.angle_gamma   90.00
#
_symmetry.space_group_name_H-M   'P 1'
#
loop_
_entity.id
_entity.type
_entity.pdbx_description
1 polymer ?
#
loop_
_entity_poly.entity_id
_entity_poly.type
_entity_poly.pdbx_seq_one_letter_code
_entity_poly.pdbx_strand_id
1 'polypeptide(L)'
;MFKPSLGTQRHHQQCAAAGRSVFLRSFTNKGAPRLTSLLSTDVRTPRALKIIELENWAMDSWEPIQLLLSPVVATLRFINCSFEFEVPEGRILMTPLPEQLFALELENCFAEGQLIFERLPLTLRRVSIMSSGIEAVFTHGLPSSLKSFALGNLYGDQSIDISAEMLPESLEEPTLVGCDQLESLPPRLRVLRMSEYGRQLPTLPDTLEALELDNRRHDVVQYPDRLRSLSLSWNPVMAPPWLPTSGPFF
;
A
#
# COMPACT_ATOMS: atom_id res chain seq x y z
N MET A 1 32.52 37.83 21.29
CA MET A 1 31.37 38.64 20.84
C MET A 1 31.24 38.46 19.33
N PHE A 2 30.49 37.45 18.87
CA PHE A 2 30.16 37.25 17.46
C PHE A 2 28.73 36.71 17.44
N LYS A 3 27.80 37.47 16.86
CA LYS A 3 26.43 37.02 16.57
C LYS A 3 26.40 36.57 15.11
N PRO A 4 25.95 35.34 14.78
CA PRO A 4 25.60 35.01 13.42
C PRO A 4 24.20 35.53 13.10
N SER A 5 24.07 36.22 11.98
CA SER A 5 22.81 36.73 11.42
C SER A 5 22.04 35.61 10.72
N LEU A 6 20.78 35.39 11.13
CA LEU A 6 19.83 34.56 10.40
C LEU A 6 19.35 35.31 9.16
N GLY A 7 19.84 34.90 7.99
CA GLY A 7 19.33 35.36 6.70
C GLY A 7 17.99 34.70 6.39
N THR A 8 16.95 35.50 6.19
CA THR A 8 15.65 35.03 5.70
C THR A 8 15.68 35.02 4.16
N GLN A 9 15.75 33.84 3.55
CA GLN A 9 15.53 33.70 2.11
C GLN A 9 14.02 33.64 1.82
N ARG A 10 13.51 34.69 1.15
CA ARG A 10 12.19 34.67 0.51
C ARG A 10 12.33 34.07 -0.89
N HIS A 11 11.70 32.93 -1.13
CA HIS A 11 11.57 32.38 -2.47
C HIS A 11 10.28 32.86 -3.12
N HIS A 12 10.42 33.60 -4.23
CA HIS A 12 9.31 34.00 -5.09
C HIS A 12 8.79 32.80 -5.89
N GLN A 13 7.47 32.61 -5.86
CA GLN A 13 6.72 31.70 -6.72
C GLN A 13 6.53 32.32 -8.11
N GLN A 14 6.73 31.53 -9.17
CA GLN A 14 6.20 31.80 -10.51
C GLN A 14 5.15 30.73 -10.85
N CYS A 15 3.92 31.17 -11.07
CA CYS A 15 2.80 30.33 -11.49
C CYS A 15 2.71 30.29 -13.02
N ALA A 16 2.57 29.09 -13.60
CA ALA A 16 2.11 28.88 -14.97
C ALA A 16 1.10 27.73 -15.00
N ALA A 17 -0.07 28.02 -15.61
CA ALA A 17 -1.27 27.20 -15.62
C ALA A 17 -1.21 26.08 -16.67
N ALA A 18 -1.37 24.83 -16.22
CA ALA A 18 -1.98 23.70 -16.92
C ALA A 18 -1.88 22.47 -16.00
N GLY A 19 -2.98 22.08 -15.33
CA GLY A 19 -3.16 20.77 -14.68
C GLY A 19 -1.96 20.17 -13.93
N ARG A 20 -1.23 20.98 -13.15
CA ARG A 20 0.01 20.56 -12.48
C ARG A 20 -0.21 20.40 -10.99
N SER A 21 0.08 19.20 -10.49
CA SER A 21 0.32 18.96 -9.06
C SER A 21 1.31 20.01 -8.56
N VAL A 22 0.95 20.75 -7.51
CA VAL A 22 1.86 21.72 -6.91
C VAL A 22 2.74 20.96 -5.91
N PHE A 23 4.03 20.88 -6.23
CA PHE A 23 5.03 20.26 -5.38
C PHE A 23 5.54 21.27 -4.35
N LEU A 24 5.14 21.13 -3.09
CA LEU A 24 5.86 21.76 -1.99
C LEU A 24 6.93 20.77 -1.52
N ARG A 25 8.16 20.93 -2.03
CA ARG A 25 9.33 20.23 -1.51
C ARG A 25 9.97 21.11 -0.45
N SER A 26 9.97 20.67 0.81
CA SER A 26 10.91 21.22 1.78
C SER A 26 12.20 20.40 1.70
N PHE A 27 13.32 21.08 1.50
CA PHE A 27 14.63 20.46 1.63
C PHE A 27 15.17 20.83 3.00
N THR A 28 15.56 19.82 3.77
CA THR A 28 16.34 20.02 4.98
C THR A 28 17.72 19.40 4.80
N ASN A 29 18.72 20.01 5.44
CA ASN A 29 20.10 19.54 5.45
C ASN A 29 20.19 18.10 5.99
N LYS A 30 21.24 17.38 5.56
CA LYS A 30 21.52 15.97 5.90
C LYS A 30 21.07 15.59 7.32
N GLY A 31 20.04 14.74 7.40
CA GLY A 31 19.53 14.17 8.65
C GLY A 31 18.09 14.55 9.02
N ALA A 32 17.50 15.58 8.41
CA ALA A 32 16.10 15.95 8.68
C ALA A 32 15.15 15.40 7.59
N PRO A 33 13.94 14.98 7.98
CA PRO A 33 12.98 14.31 7.10
C PRO A 33 12.52 15.19 5.95
N ARG A 34 12.34 14.59 4.77
CA ARG A 34 11.76 15.28 3.62
C ARG A 34 10.24 15.18 3.71
N LEU A 35 9.60 16.30 4.01
CA LEU A 35 8.16 16.44 3.88
C LEU A 35 7.85 17.00 2.49
N THR A 36 7.23 16.17 1.65
CA THR A 36 6.69 16.64 0.38
C THR A 36 5.17 16.67 0.49
N SER A 37 4.60 17.87 0.48
CA SER A 37 3.14 18.02 0.36
C SER A 37 2.81 18.28 -1.10
N LEU A 38 2.00 17.40 -1.68
CA LEU A 38 1.46 17.58 -3.03
C LEU A 38 0.00 17.96 -2.92
N LEU A 39 -0.35 19.10 -3.50
CA LEU A 39 -1.75 19.39 -3.80
C LEU A 39 -2.02 18.87 -5.21
N SER A 40 -2.78 17.78 -5.28
CA SER A 40 -3.29 17.26 -6.54
C SER A 40 -4.73 17.69 -6.70
N THR A 41 -5.02 18.45 -7.75
CA THR A 41 -6.40 18.71 -8.18
C THR A 41 -6.71 17.70 -9.27
N ASP A 42 -7.47 16.66 -8.94
CA ASP A 42 -8.02 15.77 -9.96
C ASP A 42 -9.08 16.55 -10.74
N VAL A 43 -8.94 16.62 -12.07
CA VAL A 43 -9.88 17.35 -12.95
C VAL A 43 -11.31 16.82 -12.82
N ARG A 44 -11.48 15.57 -12.36
CA ARG A 44 -12.78 14.92 -12.15
C ARG A 44 -13.40 15.17 -10.78
N THR A 45 -12.61 15.60 -9.79
CA THR A 45 -13.13 15.93 -8.46
C THR A 45 -12.70 17.34 -8.07
N PRO A 46 -13.63 18.30 -7.93
CA PRO A 46 -13.30 19.70 -7.63
C PRO A 46 -12.68 19.91 -6.23
N ARG A 47 -12.35 18.85 -5.49
CA ARG A 47 -11.67 18.91 -4.20
C ARG A 47 -10.19 18.61 -4.42
N ALA A 48 -9.34 19.57 -4.11
CA ALA A 48 -7.90 19.34 -4.03
C ALA A 48 -7.62 18.23 -3.02
N LEU A 49 -7.06 17.12 -3.48
CA LEU A 49 -6.60 16.03 -2.64
C LEU A 49 -5.19 16.38 -2.17
N LYS A 50 -5.00 16.44 -0.85
CA LYS A 50 -3.67 16.60 -0.27
C LYS A 50 -3.03 15.22 -0.14
N ILE A 51 -1.90 15.04 -0.81
CA ILE A 51 -1.01 13.90 -0.63
C ILE A 51 0.14 14.36 0.26
N ILE A 52 0.39 13.61 1.33
CA ILE A 52 1.54 13.81 2.19
C ILE A 52 2.48 12.63 1.94
N GLU A 53 3.67 12.93 1.44
CA GLU A 53 4.74 11.96 1.26
C GLU A 53 5.87 12.27 2.25
N LEU A 54 6.25 11.26 3.01
CA LEU A 54 7.27 11.28 4.04
C LEU A 54 8.39 10.33 3.62
N GLU A 55 9.59 10.86 3.40
CA GLU A 55 10.72 10.09 2.86
C GLU A 55 11.92 10.13 3.83
N ASN A 56 12.52 8.96 4.08
CA ASN A 56 13.71 8.79 4.92
C ASN A 56 13.55 9.38 6.33
N TRP A 57 12.38 9.18 6.94
CA TRP A 57 12.06 9.71 8.27
C TRP A 57 12.22 8.61 9.33
N ALA A 58 13.09 8.82 10.32
CA ALA A 58 13.06 8.07 11.57
C ALA A 58 12.15 8.78 12.57
N MET A 59 11.14 8.08 13.07
CA MET A 59 10.16 8.61 14.01
C MET A 59 10.19 7.85 15.32
N ASP A 60 10.41 8.62 16.39
CA ASP A 60 10.36 8.13 17.77
C ASP A 60 8.95 8.39 18.39
N SER A 61 8.10 9.16 17.70
CA SER A 61 6.71 9.46 18.13
C SER A 61 5.82 9.94 16.97
N TRP A 62 4.50 9.71 17.07
CA TRP A 62 3.49 10.11 16.06
C TRP A 62 3.07 11.59 16.12
N GLU A 63 3.38 12.31 17.19
CA GLU A 63 2.91 13.69 17.42
C GLU A 63 3.23 14.66 16.26
N PRO A 64 4.42 14.64 15.64
CA PRO A 64 4.74 15.55 14.53
C PRO A 64 3.83 15.37 13.32
N ILE A 65 3.34 14.15 13.09
CA ILE A 65 2.45 13.86 11.96
C ILE A 65 1.06 14.44 12.22
N GLN A 66 0.54 14.32 13.44
CA GLN A 66 -0.80 14.86 13.76
C GLN A 66 -0.91 16.36 13.46
N LEU A 67 0.17 17.11 13.66
CA LEU A 67 0.22 18.53 13.33
C LEU A 67 0.21 18.82 11.82
N LEU A 68 0.63 17.87 10.99
CA LEU A 68 0.66 17.97 9.53
C LEU A 68 -0.64 17.49 8.87
N LEU A 69 -1.37 16.64 9.60
CA LEU A 69 -2.65 16.05 9.21
C LEU A 69 -3.79 17.06 9.36
N SER A 70 -3.87 17.98 8.41
CA SER A 70 -5.10 18.74 8.13
C SER A 70 -6.23 17.76 7.75
N PRO A 71 -7.51 18.06 8.02
CA PRO A 71 -8.63 17.20 7.66
C PRO A 71 -8.72 16.82 6.17
N VAL A 72 -7.98 17.48 5.27
CA VAL A 72 -8.08 17.27 3.81
C VAL A 72 -7.02 16.29 3.27
N VAL A 73 -6.34 15.53 4.12
CA VAL A 73 -5.34 14.53 3.67
C VAL A 73 -6.05 13.31 3.11
N ALA A 74 -5.91 13.12 1.80
CA ALA A 74 -6.50 11.99 1.08
C ALA A 74 -5.53 10.80 1.01
N THR A 75 -4.24 11.06 0.86
CA THR A 75 -3.23 10.02 0.75
C THR A 75 -2.06 10.33 1.67
N LEU A 76 -1.66 9.33 2.45
CA LEU A 76 -0.49 9.38 3.31
C LEU A 76 0.45 8.28 2.85
N ARG A 77 1.65 8.68 2.42
CA ARG A 77 2.68 7.78 1.90
C ARG A 77 3.96 7.93 2.70
N PHE A 78 4.49 6.82 3.16
CA PHE A 78 5.76 6.72 3.86
C PHE A 78 6.72 5.90 3.00
N ILE A 79 7.94 6.41 2.81
CA ILE A 79 8.95 5.79 1.97
C ILE A 79 10.27 5.78 2.75
N ASN A 80 10.88 4.60 2.92
CA ASN A 80 12.14 4.46 3.65
C ASN A 80 12.08 5.01 5.09
N CYS A 81 10.90 4.95 5.73
CA CYS A 81 10.72 5.44 7.10
C CYS A 81 11.08 4.36 8.13
N SER A 82 11.63 4.76 9.28
CA SER A 82 11.79 3.89 10.44
C SER A 82 10.85 4.35 11.54
N PHE A 83 10.16 3.41 12.17
CA PHE A 83 9.19 3.62 13.22
C PHE A 83 9.69 2.92 14.48
N GLU A 84 10.29 3.69 15.39
CA GLU A 84 10.78 3.21 16.68
C GLU A 84 9.78 3.64 17.75
N PHE A 85 8.69 2.89 17.87
CA PHE A 85 7.71 3.17 18.91
C PHE A 85 7.96 2.23 20.09
N GLU A 86 8.25 2.80 21.28
CA GLU A 86 8.13 2.08 22.54
C GLU A 86 6.65 1.82 22.83
N VAL A 87 6.06 0.83 22.15
CA VAL A 87 4.68 0.45 22.43
C VAL A 87 4.69 -0.71 23.41
N PRO A 88 3.99 -0.60 24.56
CA PRO A 88 3.77 -1.76 25.40
C PRO A 88 3.16 -2.87 24.54
N GLU A 89 3.77 -4.06 24.61
CA GLU A 89 3.40 -5.28 23.85
C GLU A 89 3.90 -5.38 22.39
N GLY A 90 4.76 -4.46 21.92
CA GLY A 90 5.34 -4.58 20.57
C GLY A 90 4.30 -4.44 19.45
N ARG A 91 3.33 -3.55 19.64
CA ARG A 91 2.22 -3.32 18.71
C ARG A 91 2.27 -1.91 18.16
N ILE A 92 2.38 -1.75 16.85
CA ILE A 92 2.36 -0.43 16.21
C ILE A 92 0.90 0.01 16.06
N LEU A 93 0.47 0.87 16.98
CA LEU A 93 -0.81 1.55 16.87
C LEU A 93 -0.65 2.76 15.92
N MET A 94 -1.28 2.69 14.75
CA MET A 94 -1.48 3.86 13.90
C MET A 94 -2.55 4.77 14.54
N THR A 95 -2.16 5.49 15.59
CA THR A 95 -3.05 6.38 16.35
C THR A 95 -3.38 7.65 15.58
N PRO A 96 -4.59 8.17 15.80
CA PRO A 96 -5.64 8.19 14.80
C PRO A 96 -5.18 8.85 13.50
N LEU A 97 -5.20 8.07 12.43
CA LEU A 97 -5.16 8.61 11.07
C LEU A 97 -6.41 9.49 10.83
N PRO A 98 -6.35 10.46 9.91
CA PRO A 98 -7.50 11.32 9.67
C PRO A 98 -8.69 10.50 9.16
N GLU A 99 -9.89 10.78 9.68
CA GLU A 99 -11.12 10.11 9.24
C GLU A 99 -11.45 10.28 7.75
N GLN A 100 -10.76 11.19 7.04
CA GLN A 100 -10.91 11.42 5.60
C GLN A 100 -9.83 10.73 4.77
N LEU A 101 -8.91 10.00 5.40
CA LEU A 101 -7.81 9.32 4.71
C LEU A 101 -8.36 8.24 3.78
N PHE A 102 -8.01 8.35 2.51
CA PHE A 102 -8.48 7.46 1.45
C PHE A 102 -7.45 6.40 1.08
N ALA A 103 -6.16 6.74 1.16
CA ALA A 103 -5.06 5.84 0.84
C ALA A 103 -3.94 5.94 1.88
N LEU A 104 -3.45 4.78 2.32
CA LEU A 104 -2.27 4.63 3.16
C LEU A 104 -1.25 3.77 2.43
N GLU A 105 -0.02 4.26 2.27
CA GLU A 105 1.05 3.56 1.57
C GLU A 105 2.32 3.56 2.44
N LEU A 106 2.81 2.37 2.78
CA LEU A 106 4.06 2.12 3.49
C LEU A 106 5.01 1.37 2.54
N GLU A 107 6.06 2.04 2.11
CA GLU A 107 7.04 1.48 1.17
C GLU A 107 8.43 1.49 1.79
N ASN A 108 9.05 0.31 1.87
CA ASN A 108 10.37 0.17 2.48
C ASN A 108 10.45 0.75 3.90
N CYS A 109 9.36 0.63 4.65
CA CYS A 109 9.29 1.14 6.02
C CYS A 109 9.73 0.07 7.01
N PHE A 110 10.55 0.42 7.99
CA PHE A 110 10.92 -0.46 9.10
C PHE A 110 10.10 -0.10 10.33
N ALA A 111 9.55 -1.09 11.02
CA ALA A 111 8.84 -0.87 12.26
C ALA A 111 8.96 -2.09 13.16
N GLU A 112 9.40 -1.88 14.40
CA GLU A 112 9.45 -2.95 15.38
C GLU A 112 8.04 -3.24 15.89
N GLY A 113 7.59 -4.48 15.71
CA GLY A 113 6.30 -4.95 16.20
C GLY A 113 5.22 -5.17 15.14
N GLN A 114 3.98 -5.20 15.62
CA GLN A 114 2.82 -5.66 14.86
C GLN A 114 1.98 -4.50 14.33
N LEU A 115 1.66 -4.49 13.03
CA LEU A 115 0.74 -3.51 12.47
C LEU A 115 -0.72 -3.93 12.72
N ILE A 116 -1.51 -3.07 13.37
CA ILE A 116 -2.93 -3.34 13.70
C ILE A 116 -3.85 -2.45 12.85
N PHE A 117 -4.79 -3.07 12.14
CA PHE A 117 -5.71 -2.34 11.24
C PHE A 117 -7.07 -1.99 11.82
N GLU A 118 -7.42 -2.48 13.02
CA GLU A 118 -8.72 -2.25 13.66
C GLU A 118 -9.07 -0.76 13.86
N ARG A 119 -8.07 0.12 13.79
CA ARG A 119 -8.21 1.57 13.96
C ARG A 119 -7.99 2.37 12.68
N LEU A 120 -7.95 1.70 11.53
CA LEU A 120 -7.92 2.41 10.26
C LEU A 120 -9.25 3.17 10.03
N PRO A 121 -9.19 4.36 9.41
CA PRO A 121 -10.40 5.11 9.04
C PRO A 121 -11.35 4.29 8.16
N LEU A 122 -12.66 4.38 8.44
CA LEU A 122 -13.70 3.71 7.64
C LEU A 122 -13.86 4.29 6.22
N THR A 123 -13.14 5.38 5.91
CA THR A 123 -13.09 5.97 4.56
C THR A 123 -11.95 5.40 3.71
N LEU A 124 -11.03 4.65 4.32
CA LEU A 124 -9.85 4.14 3.66
C LEU A 124 -10.25 3.13 2.58
N ARG A 125 -9.76 3.35 1.36
CA ARG A 125 -10.06 2.51 0.19
C ARG A 125 -8.83 1.81 -0.35
N ARG A 126 -7.64 2.31 -0.05
CA ARG A 126 -6.38 1.71 -0.46
C ARG A 126 -5.44 1.60 0.73
N VAL A 127 -4.87 0.41 0.90
CA VAL A 127 -3.73 0.17 1.79
C VAL A 127 -2.66 -0.52 0.96
N SER A 128 -1.43 -0.03 1.04
CA SER A 128 -0.28 -0.68 0.43
C SER A 128 0.83 -0.75 1.46
N ILE A 129 1.37 -1.94 1.71
CA ILE A 129 2.48 -2.19 2.62
C ILE A 129 3.44 -3.10 1.87
N MET A 130 4.48 -2.50 1.29
CA MET A 130 5.41 -3.19 0.40
C MET A 130 6.83 -3.04 0.91
N SER A 131 7.60 -4.12 0.84
CA SER A 131 9.03 -4.15 1.17
C SER A 131 9.31 -3.68 2.60
N SER A 132 8.37 -3.88 3.52
CA SER A 132 8.46 -3.29 4.86
C SER A 132 9.13 -4.22 5.86
N GLY A 133 10.00 -3.65 6.69
CA GLY A 133 10.62 -4.20 7.89
C GLY A 133 9.66 -4.57 9.02
N ILE A 134 8.40 -4.87 8.73
CA ILE A 134 7.36 -5.14 9.72
C ILE A 134 7.36 -6.64 10.01
N GLU A 135 7.57 -7.00 11.28
CA GLU A 135 7.72 -8.42 11.68
C GLU A 135 6.45 -9.23 11.50
N ALA A 136 5.29 -8.66 11.81
CA ALA A 136 4.01 -9.33 11.65
C ALA A 136 2.89 -8.33 11.41
N VAL A 137 1.91 -8.75 10.61
CA VAL A 137 0.81 -7.91 10.17
C VAL A 137 -0.49 -8.60 10.59
N PHE A 138 -1.19 -8.05 11.58
CA PHE A 138 -2.44 -8.61 12.10
C PHE A 138 -3.61 -7.88 11.45
N THR A 139 -4.23 -8.52 10.46
CA THR A 139 -5.30 -7.90 9.66
C THR A 139 -6.71 -8.23 10.12
N HIS A 140 -6.94 -8.58 11.40
CA HIS A 140 -8.32 -8.67 11.87
C HIS A 140 -9.01 -7.32 11.65
N GLY A 141 -10.08 -7.33 10.86
CA GLY A 141 -10.90 -6.16 10.60
C GLY A 141 -10.26 -5.09 9.71
N LEU A 142 -9.78 -5.45 8.50
CA LEU A 142 -9.59 -4.45 7.44
C LEU A 142 -10.90 -3.66 7.24
N PRO A 143 -10.84 -2.34 6.95
CA PRO A 143 -12.04 -1.53 6.76
C PRO A 143 -12.96 -2.11 5.68
N SER A 144 -14.26 -2.19 5.96
CA SER A 144 -15.26 -2.69 5.00
C SER A 144 -15.38 -1.81 3.74
N SER A 145 -14.77 -0.62 3.73
CA SER A 145 -14.64 0.27 2.57
C SER A 145 -13.46 -0.05 1.65
N LEU A 146 -12.54 -0.93 2.06
CA LEU A 146 -11.28 -1.16 1.36
C LEU A 146 -11.50 -1.81 0.00
N LYS A 147 -10.94 -1.21 -1.05
CA LYS A 147 -11.06 -1.65 -2.45
C LYS A 147 -9.79 -2.26 -3.00
N SER A 148 -8.65 -1.72 -2.58
CA SER A 148 -7.33 -2.18 -3.01
C SER A 148 -6.47 -2.41 -1.78
N PHE A 149 -5.80 -3.56 -1.76
CA PHE A 149 -4.93 -3.98 -0.67
C PHE A 149 -3.67 -4.57 -1.26
N ALA A 150 -2.52 -3.97 -0.97
CA ALA A 150 -1.24 -4.52 -1.36
C ALA A 150 -0.44 -4.85 -0.11
N LEU A 151 0.03 -6.09 -0.01
CA LEU A 151 0.84 -6.57 1.09
C LEU A 151 1.96 -7.45 0.53
N GLY A 152 3.22 -7.14 0.86
CA GLY A 152 4.32 -7.89 0.29
C GLY A 152 5.70 -7.57 0.83
N ASN A 153 6.62 -8.52 0.65
CA ASN A 153 8.04 -8.41 1.01
C ASN A 153 8.23 -7.97 2.47
N LEU A 154 7.56 -8.65 3.41
CA LEU A 154 7.77 -8.41 4.83
C LEU A 154 9.11 -8.99 5.26
N TYR A 155 9.67 -8.46 6.35
CA TYR A 155 10.99 -8.85 6.81
C TYR A 155 10.99 -10.23 7.47
N GLY A 156 12.07 -10.97 7.25
CA GLY A 156 12.36 -12.22 7.98
C GLY A 156 11.89 -13.51 7.34
N ASP A 157 11.69 -13.57 6.01
CA ASP A 157 11.22 -14.77 5.28
C ASP A 157 9.90 -15.33 5.87
N GLN A 158 9.13 -14.44 6.50
CA GLN A 158 7.88 -14.81 7.14
C GLN A 158 6.80 -14.94 6.10
N SER A 159 6.29 -16.15 5.98
CA SER A 159 5.10 -16.45 5.22
C SER A 159 3.88 -15.74 5.79
N ILE A 160 3.10 -15.08 4.94
CA ILE A 160 1.85 -14.45 5.37
C ILE A 160 0.70 -15.44 5.17
N ASP A 161 0.02 -15.76 6.26
CA ASP A 161 -1.24 -16.52 6.23
C ASP A 161 -2.42 -15.53 6.23
N ILE A 162 -3.28 -15.61 5.21
CA ILE A 162 -4.46 -14.76 5.02
C ILE A 162 -5.71 -15.64 5.18
N SER A 163 -6.38 -15.49 6.30
CA SER A 163 -7.65 -16.18 6.57
C SER A 163 -8.82 -15.54 5.81
N ALA A 164 -9.92 -16.28 5.71
CA ALA A 164 -11.12 -15.79 5.03
C ALA A 164 -11.68 -14.48 5.61
N GLU A 165 -11.52 -14.26 6.92
CA GLU A 165 -12.06 -13.09 7.63
C GLU A 165 -11.18 -11.84 7.48
N MET A 166 -9.96 -11.99 6.97
CA MET A 166 -8.99 -10.89 6.85
C MET A 166 -9.31 -9.97 5.67
N LEU A 167 -9.89 -10.49 4.58
CA LEU A 167 -10.19 -9.72 3.38
C LEU A 167 -11.65 -9.25 3.37
N PRO A 168 -11.95 -7.94 3.28
CA PRO A 168 -13.32 -7.46 3.30
C PRO A 168 -14.04 -7.83 2.00
N GLU A 169 -15.35 -8.10 2.07
CA GLU A 169 -16.18 -8.46 0.90
C GLU A 169 -16.15 -7.41 -0.23
N SER A 170 -15.81 -6.18 0.11
CA SER A 170 -15.74 -5.05 -0.82
C SER A 170 -14.44 -4.97 -1.61
N LEU A 171 -13.43 -5.78 -1.27
CA LEU A 171 -12.11 -5.78 -1.88
C LEU A 171 -12.16 -6.26 -3.33
N GLU A 172 -11.54 -5.50 -4.23
CA GLU A 172 -11.59 -5.73 -5.67
C GLU A 172 -10.21 -6.04 -6.27
N GLU A 173 -9.14 -5.50 -5.68
CA GLU A 173 -7.79 -5.53 -6.24
C GLU A 173 -6.70 -5.81 -5.18
N PRO A 174 -6.64 -7.01 -4.58
CA PRO A 174 -5.53 -7.47 -3.76
C PRO A 174 -4.25 -7.71 -4.59
N THR A 175 -3.13 -7.33 -4.02
CA THR A 175 -1.78 -7.68 -4.44
C THR A 175 -1.04 -8.29 -3.26
N LEU A 176 -0.69 -9.57 -3.36
CA LEU A 176 -0.15 -10.36 -2.24
C LEU A 176 1.21 -10.95 -2.64
N VAL A 177 2.28 -10.61 -1.94
CA VAL A 177 3.63 -11.14 -2.20
C VAL A 177 4.11 -11.92 -0.99
N GLY A 178 4.59 -13.14 -1.18
CA GLY A 178 5.09 -13.98 -0.08
C GLY A 178 3.97 -14.53 0.82
N CYS A 179 2.76 -14.68 0.29
CA CYS A 179 1.66 -15.34 0.98
C CYS A 179 1.82 -16.86 0.86
N ASP A 180 1.67 -17.62 1.95
CA ASP A 180 1.71 -19.08 1.88
C ASP A 180 0.33 -19.72 1.99
N GLN A 181 -0.61 -19.07 2.69
CA GLN A 181 -1.97 -19.59 2.84
C GLN A 181 -3.00 -18.51 2.52
N LEU A 182 -3.90 -18.84 1.61
CA LEU A 182 -5.05 -18.01 1.26
C LEU A 182 -6.29 -18.89 1.23
N GLU A 183 -7.12 -18.80 2.27
CA GLU A 183 -8.25 -19.70 2.47
C GLU A 183 -9.41 -19.42 1.51
N SER A 184 -9.69 -18.13 1.26
CA SER A 184 -10.78 -17.72 0.38
C SER A 184 -10.51 -16.35 -0.25
N LEU A 185 -11.25 -16.07 -1.32
CA LEU A 185 -11.17 -14.80 -2.05
C LEU A 185 -12.50 -14.04 -1.93
N PRO A 186 -12.48 -12.70 -1.84
CA PRO A 186 -13.68 -11.90 -1.80
C PRO A 186 -14.56 -12.12 -3.03
N PRO A 187 -15.90 -12.18 -2.90
CA PRO A 187 -16.79 -12.44 -4.03
C PRO A 187 -16.81 -11.33 -5.10
N ARG A 188 -16.33 -10.13 -4.77
CA ARG A 188 -16.25 -8.96 -5.66
C ARG A 188 -14.88 -8.77 -6.30
N LEU A 189 -13.96 -9.69 -6.08
CA LEU A 189 -12.59 -9.63 -6.59
C LEU A 189 -12.57 -9.55 -8.13
N ARG A 190 -11.92 -8.51 -8.66
CA ARG A 190 -11.79 -8.31 -10.12
C ARG A 190 -10.38 -8.57 -10.60
N VAL A 191 -9.38 -8.22 -9.78
CA VAL A 191 -7.97 -8.39 -10.13
C VAL A 191 -7.25 -9.06 -8.97
N LEU A 192 -6.59 -10.17 -9.23
CA LEU A 192 -5.75 -10.85 -8.26
C LEU A 192 -4.31 -10.82 -8.74
N ARG A 193 -3.42 -10.21 -7.95
CA ARG A 193 -1.98 -10.28 -8.17
C ARG A 193 -1.34 -11.04 -7.03
N MET A 194 -0.63 -12.10 -7.34
CA MET A 194 0.12 -12.86 -6.35
C MET A 194 1.51 -13.19 -6.86
N SER A 195 2.49 -13.08 -5.99
CA SER A 195 3.84 -13.58 -6.27
C SER A 195 4.38 -14.40 -5.11
N GLU A 196 5.21 -15.39 -5.44
CA GLU A 196 5.85 -16.30 -4.48
C GLU A 196 4.87 -17.19 -3.68
N TYR A 197 3.63 -17.36 -4.16
CA TYR A 197 2.62 -18.15 -3.47
C TYR A 197 2.92 -19.66 -3.54
N GLY A 198 3.04 -20.31 -2.39
CA GLY A 198 3.53 -21.70 -2.27
C GLY A 198 2.51 -22.82 -2.45
N ARG A 199 1.22 -22.49 -2.47
CA ARG A 199 0.15 -23.50 -2.33
C ARG A 199 -0.84 -23.46 -3.48
N GLN A 200 -1.84 -24.33 -3.39
CA GLN A 200 -3.00 -24.31 -4.27
C GLN A 200 -3.82 -23.03 -4.02
N LEU A 201 -4.25 -22.39 -5.11
CA LEU A 201 -5.15 -21.24 -5.00
C LEU A 201 -6.54 -21.70 -4.57
N PRO A 202 -7.26 -20.92 -3.74
CA PRO A 202 -8.67 -21.17 -3.48
C PRO A 202 -9.49 -20.99 -4.77
N THR A 203 -10.76 -21.40 -4.73
CA THR A 203 -11.68 -21.21 -5.86
C THR A 203 -11.73 -19.73 -6.26
N LEU A 204 -11.40 -19.46 -7.52
CA LEU A 204 -11.43 -18.11 -8.08
C LEU A 204 -12.89 -17.67 -8.24
N PRO A 205 -13.26 -16.44 -7.82
CA PRO A 205 -14.63 -15.96 -7.94
C PRO A 205 -14.98 -15.66 -9.41
N ASP A 206 -16.26 -15.87 -9.78
CA ASP A 206 -16.77 -15.64 -11.14
C ASP A 206 -16.62 -14.18 -11.64
N THR A 207 -16.35 -13.25 -10.72
CA THR A 207 -16.12 -11.83 -10.98
C THR A 207 -14.69 -11.50 -11.40
N LEU A 208 -13.74 -12.44 -11.27
CA LEU A 208 -12.34 -12.22 -11.58
C LEU A 208 -12.11 -11.97 -13.08
N GLU A 209 -11.53 -10.83 -13.40
CA GLU A 209 -11.25 -10.37 -14.77
C GLU A 209 -9.76 -10.49 -15.13
N ALA A 210 -8.87 -10.36 -14.14
CA ALA A 210 -7.42 -10.46 -14.34
C ALA A 210 -6.76 -11.26 -13.22
N LEU A 211 -5.87 -12.18 -13.62
CA LEU A 211 -5.07 -13.01 -12.73
C LEU A 211 -3.60 -12.89 -13.12
N GLU A 212 -2.79 -12.38 -12.21
CA GLU A 212 -1.34 -12.27 -12.35
C GLU A 212 -0.70 -13.14 -11.26
N LEU A 213 -0.04 -14.22 -11.67
CA LEU A 213 0.68 -15.13 -10.78
C LEU A 213 2.15 -15.12 -11.19
N ASP A 214 3.04 -14.87 -10.24
CA ASP A 214 4.47 -14.82 -10.47
C ASP A 214 5.23 -15.75 -9.51
N ASN A 215 6.29 -16.36 -10.05
CA ASN A 215 7.33 -17.02 -9.27
C ASN A 215 6.86 -18.17 -8.36
N ARG A 216 6.08 -19.15 -8.87
CA ARG A 216 5.91 -20.54 -8.37
C ARG A 216 4.95 -21.41 -9.22
N ARG A 217 4.94 -22.73 -9.00
CA ARG A 217 3.96 -23.61 -9.67
C ARG A 217 2.57 -23.42 -9.04
N HIS A 218 1.57 -23.17 -9.87
CA HIS A 218 0.18 -23.06 -9.43
C HIS A 218 -0.71 -24.04 -10.20
N ASP A 219 -1.45 -24.85 -9.46
CA ASP A 219 -2.45 -25.75 -10.02
C ASP A 219 -3.83 -25.08 -9.90
N VAL A 220 -4.13 -24.19 -10.85
CA VAL A 220 -5.47 -23.63 -10.98
C VAL A 220 -6.35 -24.67 -11.67
N VAL A 221 -7.31 -25.24 -10.92
CA VAL A 221 -8.21 -26.28 -11.43
C VAL A 221 -9.20 -25.73 -12.45
N GLN A 222 -9.73 -24.53 -12.20
CA GLN A 222 -10.73 -23.89 -13.03
C GLN A 222 -10.55 -22.37 -13.03
N TYR A 223 -10.59 -21.79 -14.22
CA TYR A 223 -10.59 -20.34 -14.41
C TYR A 223 -12.04 -19.86 -14.61
N PRO A 224 -12.41 -18.69 -14.09
CA PRO A 224 -13.75 -18.15 -14.25
C PRO A 224 -13.99 -17.65 -15.67
N ASP A 225 -15.23 -17.75 -16.15
CA ASP A 225 -15.63 -17.37 -17.53
C ASP A 225 -15.34 -15.90 -17.86
N ARG A 226 -15.23 -15.03 -16.85
CA ARG A 226 -14.95 -13.60 -17.02
C ARG A 226 -13.47 -13.25 -17.11
N LEU A 227 -12.57 -14.22 -16.97
CA LEU A 227 -11.13 -13.97 -17.00
C LEU A 227 -10.70 -13.51 -18.40
N ARG A 228 -10.16 -12.29 -18.48
CA ARG A 228 -9.71 -11.65 -19.72
C ARG A 228 -8.21 -11.50 -19.80
N SER A 229 -7.53 -11.49 -18.66
CA SER A 229 -6.08 -11.34 -18.56
C SER A 229 -5.51 -12.41 -17.65
N LEU A 230 -4.52 -13.14 -18.16
CA LEU A 230 -3.77 -14.14 -17.40
C LEU A 230 -2.28 -13.90 -17.63
N SER A 231 -1.55 -13.64 -16.55
CA SER A 231 -0.09 -13.53 -16.56
C SER A 231 0.50 -14.60 -15.66
N LEU A 232 1.37 -15.45 -16.20
CA LEU A 232 2.03 -16.56 -15.50
C LEU A 232 3.56 -16.41 -15.60
N SER A 233 4.08 -15.30 -15.10
CA SER A 233 5.51 -14.99 -15.18
C SER A 233 6.32 -15.96 -14.31
N TRP A 234 7.50 -16.38 -14.79
CA TRP A 234 8.46 -17.23 -14.05
C TRP A 234 7.90 -18.54 -13.46
N ASN A 235 6.74 -18.98 -13.94
CA ASN A 235 6.11 -20.22 -13.51
C ASN A 235 6.48 -21.32 -14.51
N PRO A 236 7.10 -22.44 -14.09
CA PRO A 236 7.48 -23.54 -14.99
C PRO A 236 6.26 -24.37 -15.46
N VAL A 237 5.11 -23.73 -15.65
CA VAL A 237 3.81 -24.36 -15.91
C VAL A 237 3.69 -24.70 -17.39
N MET A 238 3.20 -25.91 -17.69
CA MET A 238 2.67 -26.22 -19.01
C MET A 238 1.47 -25.31 -19.25
N ALA A 239 1.58 -24.35 -20.17
CA ALA A 239 0.47 -23.49 -20.55
C ALA A 239 -0.82 -24.33 -20.68
N PRO A 240 -1.94 -23.90 -20.07
CA PRO A 240 -3.18 -24.64 -20.14
C PRO A 240 -3.49 -25.00 -21.60
N PRO A 241 -3.97 -26.22 -21.89
CA PRO A 241 -4.11 -26.71 -23.27
C PRO A 241 -5.07 -25.88 -24.14
N TRP A 242 -5.85 -24.97 -23.54
CA TRP A 242 -6.76 -24.06 -24.21
C TRP A 242 -6.19 -22.65 -24.44
N LEU A 243 -5.01 -22.30 -23.91
CA LEU A 243 -4.39 -21.00 -24.19
C LEU A 243 -3.74 -21.01 -25.58
N PRO A 244 -4.07 -20.04 -26.45
CA PRO A 244 -3.44 -19.92 -27.75
C PRO A 244 -1.95 -19.66 -27.56
N THR A 245 -1.11 -20.58 -28.05
CA THR A 245 0.37 -20.52 -27.97
C THR A 245 1.01 -19.41 -28.81
N SER A 246 0.20 -18.53 -29.41
CA SER A 246 0.62 -17.53 -30.41
C SER A 246 0.10 -16.13 -30.07
N GLY A 247 0.65 -15.54 -29.01
CA GLY A 247 0.53 -14.12 -28.71
C GLY A 247 1.74 -13.67 -27.88
N PRO A 248 2.14 -12.39 -27.92
CA PRO A 248 3.25 -11.85 -27.14
C PRO A 248 2.85 -11.67 -25.67
N PHE A 249 2.37 -12.74 -25.05
CA PHE A 249 2.05 -12.83 -23.64
C PHE A 249 3.04 -13.80 -22.99
N PHE A 250 4.32 -13.43 -23.01
CA PHE A 250 5.39 -13.99 -22.19
C PHE A 250 6.44 -12.91 -21.98
#